data_AF-A0A0Q4J3T7-F1
#
_entry.id   AF-A0A0Q4J3T7-F1
#
_cell.length_a   1.000
_cell.length_b   1.000
_cell.length_c   1.000
_cell.angle_alpha   90.00
_cell.angle_beta   90.00
_cell.angle_gamma   90.00
#
_symmetry.space_group_name_H-M   'P 1'
#
loop_
_entity.id
_entity.type
_entity.pdbx_description
1 polymer ?
#
loop_
_entity_poly.entity_id
_entity_poly.type
_entity_poly.pdbx_seq_one_letter_code
_entity_poly.pdbx_strand_id
1 'polypeptide(L)' 'MAAIRKRTGKTQDQFARAYHLPLGTVRDWEQSRSQPDAPARVLLSLIKAEPDTIEQLVQRA' A
#
# COMPACT_ATOMS: atom_id res chain seq x y z
N MET A 1 4.58 7.55 2.25
CA MET A 1 4.07 6.28 1.68
C MET A 1 4.83 5.85 0.42
N ALA A 2 5.10 6.75 -0.55
CA ALA A 2 5.67 6.42 -1.86
C ALA A 2 6.90 5.49 -1.87
N ALA A 3 7.80 5.60 -0.88
CA ALA A 3 8.95 4.71 -0.77
C ALA A 3 8.55 3.23 -0.58
N ILE A 4 7.47 2.95 0.16
CA ILE A 4 6.95 1.60 0.39
C ILE A 4 6.47 1.01 -0.94
N ARG A 5 5.61 1.73 -1.68
CA ARG A 5 5.16 1.30 -3.01
C ARG A 5 6.32 1.10 -3.98
N LYS A 6 7.29 2.02 -4.01
CA LYS A 6 8.43 1.90 -4.93
C LYS A 6 9.23 0.62 -4.69
N ARG A 7 9.33 0.13 -3.45
CA ARG A 7 9.98 -1.15 -3.12
C ARG A 7 9.25 -2.36 -3.69
N THR A 8 7.95 -2.27 -3.96
CA THR A 8 7.18 -3.36 -4.58
C THR A 8 7.25 -3.33 -6.12
N GLY A 9 7.96 -2.36 -6.73
CA GLY A 9 8.02 -2.21 -8.19
C GLY A 9 6.71 -1.81 -8.87
N LYS A 10 5.67 -1.43 -8.11
CA LYS A 10 4.31 -1.20 -8.62
C LYS A 10 4.03 0.26 -8.93
N THR A 11 3.22 0.51 -9.96
CA THR A 11 2.55 1.81 -10.16
C THR A 11 1.54 2.07 -9.03
N GLN A 12 1.05 3.31 -8.90
CA GLN A 12 0.01 3.62 -7.90
C GLN A 12 -1.26 2.78 -8.10
N ASP A 13 -1.69 2.58 -9.36
CA ASP A 13 -2.85 1.75 -9.69
C ASP A 13 -2.61 0.27 -9.35
N GLN A 14 -1.45 -0.28 -9.71
CA GLN A 14 -1.11 -1.66 -9.38
C GLN A 14 -1.03 -1.89 -7.87
N PHE A 15 -0.47 -0.93 -7.12
CA PHE A 15 -0.42 -1.00 -5.66
C PHE A 15 -1.81 -0.92 -5.03
N ALA A 16 -2.64 0.01 -5.51
CA ALA A 16 -4.01 0.15 -5.06
C ALA A 16 -4.79 -1.16 -5.24
N ARG A 17 -4.69 -1.78 -6.43
CA ARG A 17 -5.31 -3.07 -6.74
C ARG A 17 -4.76 -4.22 -5.90
N ALA A 18 -3.44 -4.32 -5.76
CA ALA A 18 -2.80 -5.43 -5.04
C ALA A 18 -3.20 -5.50 -3.56
N TYR A 19 -3.49 -4.33 -2.94
CA TYR A 19 -3.78 -4.21 -1.51
C TYR A 19 -5.21 -3.78 -1.19
N HIS A 20 -6.12 -3.84 -2.18
CA HIS A 20 -7.54 -3.46 -2.04
C HIS A 20 -7.74 -2.04 -1.48
N LEU A 21 -6.88 -1.11 -1.88
CA LEU A 21 -6.95 0.30 -1.50
C LEU A 21 -7.56 1.13 -2.63
N PRO A 22 -8.38 2.15 -2.35
CA PRO A 22 -8.80 3.09 -3.38
C PRO A 22 -7.60 3.85 -3.95
N LEU A 23 -7.51 3.96 -5.28
CA LEU A 23 -6.42 4.69 -5.96
C LEU A 23 -6.34 6.16 -5.51
N GLY A 24 -7.48 6.80 -5.28
CA GLY A 24 -7.54 8.17 -4.74
C GLY A 24 -6.84 8.28 -3.39
N THR A 25 -7.11 7.34 -2.49
CA THR A 25 -6.48 7.27 -1.16
C THR A 25 -4.97 7.07 -1.24
N VAL A 26 -4.48 6.18 -2.12
CA VAL A 26 -3.03 5.98 -2.33
C VAL A 26 -2.38 7.29 -2.82
N ARG A 27 -3.01 8.00 -3.76
CA ARG A 27 -2.52 9.30 -4.25
C ARG A 27 -2.49 10.34 -3.15
N ASP A 28 -3.56 10.46 -2.36
CA ASP A 28 -3.66 11.43 -1.28
C ASP A 28 -2.59 11.21 -0.21
N TRP A 29 -2.30 9.95 0.15
CA TRP A 29 -1.23 9.62 1.08
C TRP A 29 0.17 9.88 0.53
N GLU A 30 0.41 9.64 -0.77
CA GLU A 30 1.70 9.92 -1.38
C GLU A 30 1.95 11.43 -1.55
N GLN A 31 0.88 12.21 -1.72
CA GLN A 31 0.93 13.67 -1.85
C GLN A 31 0.73 14.41 -0.52
N SER A 32 0.65 13.71 0.60
CA SER A 32 0.40 14.28 1.94
C SER A 32 -0.89 15.08 2.06
N ARG A 33 -1.91 14.82 1.22
CA ARG A 33 -3.25 15.43 1.33
C ARG A 33 -4.07 14.82 2.46
N SER A 34 -3.78 13.58 2.81
CA SER A 34 -4.34 12.87 3.97
C SER A 34 -3.29 11.94 4.57
N GLN A 35 -3.59 11.37 5.74
CA GLN A 35 -2.73 10.38 6.39
C GLN A 35 -3.45 9.03 6.47
N PRO A 36 -2.71 7.90 6.33
CA PRO A 36 -3.29 6.58 6.55
C PRO A 36 -3.78 6.46 8.00
N ASP A 37 -4.94 5.86 8.20
CA ASP A 37 -5.50 5.57 9.51
C ASP A 37 -4.74 4.44 10.22
N ALA A 38 -5.16 4.06 11.43
CA ALA A 38 -4.43 3.07 12.21
C ALA A 38 -4.30 1.70 11.49
N PRO A 39 -5.38 1.10 10.94
CA PRO A 39 -5.27 -0.14 10.16
C PRO A 39 -4.38 0.00 8.93
N ALA A 40 -4.50 1.09 8.16
CA ALA A 40 -3.66 1.31 6.99
C ALA A 40 -2.18 1.44 7.35
N ARG A 41 -1.85 2.08 8.48
CA ARG A 41 -0.46 2.16 8.97
C ARG A 41 0.11 0.79 9.34
N VAL A 42 -0.70 -0.10 9.92
CA VAL A 42 -0.30 -1.49 10.19
C VAL A 42 -0.02 -2.21 8.87
N LEU A 43 -0.95 -2.18 7.93
CA LEU A 43 -0.77 -2.80 6.60
C LEU A 43 0.48 -2.27 5.90
N LEU A 44 0.68 -0.96 5.85
CA LEU A 44 1.85 -0.34 5.22
C LEU A 44 3.16 -0.75 5.91
N SER A 45 3.15 -0.94 7.24
CA SER A 45 4.31 -1.42 7.98
C SER A 45 4.64 -2.88 7.65
N LEU A 46 3.63 -3.72 7.50
CA LEU A 46 3.78 -5.11 7.08
C LEU A 46 4.32 -5.19 5.64
N ILE A 47 3.76 -4.43 4.71
CA ILE A 47 4.26 -4.35 3.32
C ILE A 47 5.71 -3.85 3.27
N LYS A 48 6.06 -2.91 4.14
CA LYS A 48 7.45 -2.42 4.25
C LYS A 48 8.41 -3.53 4.73
N ALA A 49 7.96 -4.41 5.61
CA ALA A 49 8.77 -5.51 6.12
C ALA A 49 8.89 -6.63 5.08
N GLU A 50 7.77 -7.13 4.57
CA GLU A 50 7.67 -8.37 3.78
C GLU A 50 6.74 -8.17 2.57
N PRO A 51 7.13 -7.39 1.54
CA PRO A 51 6.21 -6.98 0.47
C PRO A 51 5.61 -8.16 -0.30
N ASP A 52 6.43 -9.14 -0.68
CA ASP A 52 5.98 -10.29 -1.48
C ASP A 52 5.05 -11.21 -0.69
N THR A 53 5.39 -11.48 0.58
CA THR A 53 4.58 -12.31 1.48
C THR A 53 3.21 -11.67 1.75
N ILE A 54 3.19 -10.37 2.04
CA ILE A 54 1.94 -9.67 2.36
C ILE A 54 1.04 -9.58 1.12
N GLU A 55 1.61 -9.31 -0.06
CA GLU A 55 0.84 -9.36 -1.30
C GLU A 55 0.21 -10.73 -1.53
N GLN A 56 0.96 -11.82 -1.37
CA GLN A 56 0.42 -13.18 -1.48
C GLN A 56 -0.69 -13.47 -0.48
N LEU A 57 -0.57 -12.98 0.76
CA LEU A 57 -1.60 -13.15 1.79
C LEU A 57 -2.88 -12.37 1.45
N VAL A 58 -2.75 -11.13 0.99
CA VAL A 58 -3.91 -10.31 0.60
C VAL A 58 -4.64 -10.92 -0.61
N GLN A 59 -3.93 -11.47 -1.59
CA GLN A 59 -4.54 -12.12 -2.76
C GLN A 59 -5.28 -13.43 -2.43
N ARG A 60 -5.08 -14.00 -1.25
CA ARG A 60 -5.74 -15.23 -0.79
C ARG A 60 -6.92 -14.98 0.16
N ALA A 61 -7.08 -13.74 0.62
CA ALA A 61 -8.14 -13.32 1.53
C ALA A 61 -9.40 -12.93 0.75
#